data_AF-A0A1G2WQL0-F1
#
_entry.id   AF-A0A1G2WQL0-F1
#
_cell.length_a   1.000
_cell.length_b   1.000
_cell.length_c   1.000
_cell.angle_alpha   90.00
_cell.angle_beta   90.00
_cell.angle_gamma   90.00
#
_symmetry.space_group_name_H-M   'P 1'
#
loop_
_entity.id
_entity.type
_entity.pdbx_description
1 polymer ?
#
loop_
_entity_poly.entity_id
_entity_poly.type
_entity_poly.pdbx_seq_one_letter_code
_entity_poly.pdbx_strand_id
1 'polypeptide(L)' 'MSKFSNGVDQILGTLEMQFLTYRAAKQQPPQSPLTKGELKDADTSALERQIDEMVYKLYNLTSEEIAIVEGTIKC' A
#
# COMPACT_ATOMS: atom_id res chain seq x y z
N MET A 1 -8.52 51.58 11.16
CA MET A 1 -8.31 50.33 10.39
C MET A 1 -6.83 50.22 10.02
N SER A 2 -6.04 49.54 10.86
CA SER A 2 -4.59 49.40 10.65
C SER A 2 -4.32 48.32 9.60
N LYS A 3 -3.78 48.73 8.46
CA LYS A 3 -3.32 47.84 7.39
C LYS A 3 -1.84 47.53 7.59
N PHE A 4 -1.49 46.58 8.45
CA PHE A 4 -0.13 46.00 8.47
C PHE A 4 -0.17 44.58 9.03
N SER A 5 -0.31 43.59 8.16
CA SER A 5 0.00 42.18 8.49
C SER A 5 0.46 41.37 7.26
N ASN A 6 1.02 42.03 6.24
CA ASN A 6 1.36 41.40 4.96
C ASN A 6 2.52 40.39 5.02
N GLY A 7 3.18 40.22 6.16
CA GLY A 7 4.33 39.30 6.32
C GLY A 7 3.97 37.98 7.00
N VAL A 8 3.18 38.01 8.08
CA VAL A 8 2.78 36.79 8.80
C VAL A 8 1.74 35.98 8.02
N ASP A 9 0.84 36.64 7.30
CA ASP A 9 -0.18 35.97 6.47
C ASP A 9 0.45 35.25 5.26
N GLN A 10 1.55 35.79 4.69
CA GLN A 10 2.30 35.12 3.61
C GLN A 10 3.09 33.91 4.10
N ILE A 11 3.68 33.98 5.29
CA ILE A 11 4.40 32.85 5.89
C ILE A 11 3.42 31.73 6.26
N LEU A 12 2.24 32.09 6.79
CA LEU A 12 1.19 31.12 7.10
C LEU A 12 0.70 30.42 5.83
N GLY A 13 0.43 31.17 4.75
CA GLY A 13 0.04 30.60 3.46
C GLY A 13 1.13 29.72 2.82
N THR A 14 2.40 30.06 3.01
CA THR A 14 3.54 29.26 2.51
C THR A 14 3.71 27.96 3.30
N LEU A 15 3.57 28.01 4.63
CA LEU A 15 3.63 26.83 5.49
C LEU A 15 2.43 25.91 5.29
N GLU A 16 1.23 26.47 5.11
CA GLU A 16 0.04 25.70 4.75
C GLU A 16 0.23 24.99 3.41
N MET A 17 0.78 25.67 2.39
CA MET A 17 1.10 25.05 1.10
C MET A 17 2.17 23.95 1.20
N GLN A 18 3.21 24.16 2.00
CA GLN A 18 4.22 23.13 2.26
C GLN A 18 3.64 21.95 3.02
N PHE A 19 2.75 22.17 4.00
CA PHE A 19 2.09 21.12 4.76
C PHE A 19 1.11 20.32 3.90
N LEU A 20 0.35 20.98 3.00
CA LEU A 20 -0.52 20.33 2.03
C LEU A 20 0.28 19.50 1.01
N THR A 21 1.44 20.01 0.56
CA THR A 21 2.34 19.27 -0.33
C THR A 21 2.96 18.06 0.37
N TYR A 22 3.37 18.21 1.63
CA TYR A 22 3.87 17.11 2.46
C TYR A 22 2.79 16.04 2.68
N ARG A 23 1.54 16.44 2.95
CA ARG A 23 0.41 15.51 3.03
C ARG A 23 0.14 14.83 1.69
N ALA A 24 0.20 15.53 0.57
CA ALA A 24 0.04 14.90 -0.75
C ALA A 24 1.15 13.87 -1.04
N ALA A 25 2.40 14.18 -0.69
CA ALA A 25 3.55 13.30 -0.95
C ALA A 25 3.67 12.11 0.02
N LYS A 26 3.00 12.15 1.19
CA LYS A 26 3.07 11.11 2.23
C LYS A 26 1.74 10.40 2.49
N GLN A 27 0.59 10.99 2.13
CA GLN A 27 -0.76 10.43 2.31
C GLN A 27 -1.44 10.01 1.01
N GLN A 28 -0.83 10.21 -0.16
CA GLN A 28 -1.14 9.34 -1.28
C GLN A 28 -0.35 8.04 -1.02
N PRO A 29 -0.99 6.90 -0.66
CA PRO A 29 -0.31 5.62 -0.85
C PRO A 29 0.21 5.63 -2.28
N PRO A 30 1.45 5.16 -2.55
CA PRO A 30 1.99 5.14 -3.90
C PRO A 30 0.88 4.59 -4.80
N GLN A 31 0.32 5.47 -5.64
CA GLN A 31 -0.76 5.05 -6.52
C GLN A 31 -0.14 3.94 -7.32
N SER A 32 -0.78 2.76 -7.27
CA SER A 32 -0.34 1.63 -8.07
C SER A 32 -0.08 2.16 -9.48
N PRO A 33 1.09 1.87 -10.09
CA PRO A 33 1.36 2.29 -11.47
C PRO A 33 0.35 1.71 -12.46
N LEU A 34 -0.52 0.81 -11.99
CA LEU A 34 -1.61 0.19 -12.70
C LEU A 34 -2.93 0.85 -12.32
N THR A 35 -3.65 1.37 -13.32
CA THR A 35 -5.04 1.82 -13.17
C THR A 35 -5.95 0.61 -12.93
N LYS A 36 -7.11 0.82 -12.28
CA LYS A 36 -8.06 -0.26 -11.91
C LYS A 36 -8.50 -1.14 -13.11
N GLY A 37 -8.37 -0.64 -14.33
CA GLY A 37 -8.64 -1.38 -15.56
C GLY A 37 -7.53 -2.35 -15.96
N GLU A 38 -6.27 -2.04 -15.67
CA GLU A 38 -5.08 -2.83 -16.04
C GLU A 38 -4.80 -3.98 -15.06
N LEU A 39 -5.34 -3.91 -13.83
CA LEU A 39 -5.20 -4.95 -12.80
C LEU A 39 -6.07 -6.18 -13.01
N LYS A 40 -7.05 -6.13 -13.93
CA LYS A 40 -8.03 -7.22 -14.09
C LYS A 40 -7.42 -8.50 -14.66
N ASP A 41 -6.34 -8.37 -15.43
CA ASP A 41 -5.71 -9.49 -16.15
C ASP A 41 -4.23 -9.68 -15.78
N ALA A 42 -3.76 -9.04 -14.70
CA ALA A 42 -2.39 -9.24 -14.25
C ALA A 42 -2.23 -10.64 -13.67
N ASP A 43 -1.32 -11.45 -14.24
CA ASP A 43 -1.00 -12.77 -13.70
C ASP A 43 -0.29 -12.62 -12.34
N THR A 44 -1.04 -12.89 -11.28
CA THR A 44 -0.58 -12.84 -9.89
C THR A 44 -0.13 -14.19 -9.35
N SER A 45 -0.20 -15.27 -10.14
CA SER A 45 0.07 -16.64 -9.67
C SER A 45 1.43 -16.79 -9.00
N ALA A 46 2.46 -16.11 -9.53
CA ALA A 46 3.80 -16.12 -8.96
C ALA A 46 3.89 -15.41 -7.60
N LEU A 47 3.08 -14.36 -7.38
CA LEU A 47 3.02 -13.63 -6.11
C LEU A 47 2.17 -14.37 -5.08
N GLU A 48 1.06 -14.96 -5.51
CA GLU A 48 0.20 -15.79 -4.67
C GLU A 48 0.98 -16.97 -4.10
N ARG A 49 1.76 -17.68 -4.92
CA ARG A 49 2.61 -18.78 -4.43
C ARG A 49 3.67 -18.33 -3.42
N GLN A 50 4.25 -17.14 -3.60
CA GLN A 50 5.19 -16.59 -2.63
C GLN A 50 4.51 -16.28 -1.29
N ILE A 51 3.27 -15.79 -1.34
CA ILE A 51 2.47 -15.53 -0.14
C ILE A 51 2.15 -16.85 0.58
N ASP A 52 1.73 -17.88 -0.14
CA ASP A 52 1.45 -19.21 0.43
C ASP A 52 2.68 -19.77 1.16
N GLU A 53 3.85 -19.74 0.53
CA GLU A 53 5.12 -20.18 1.16
C GLU A 53 5.46 -19.39 2.42
N MET A 54 5.20 -18.08 2.44
CA MET A 54 5.43 -17.25 3.62
C MET A 54 4.46 -17.59 4.76
N VAL A 55 3.19 -17.86 4.44
CA VAL A 55 2.17 -18.26 5.41
C VAL A 55 2.51 -19.63 6.00
N TYR A 56 2.93 -20.60 5.16
CA TYR A 56 3.37 -21.92 5.63
C TYR A 56 4.53 -21.82 6.62
N LYS A 57 5.52 -20.96 6.31
CA LYS A 57 6.66 -20.69 7.21
C LYS A 57 6.24 -20.00 8.50
N LEU A 58 5.29 -19.06 8.45
CA LEU A 58 4.82 -18.32 9.63
C LEU A 58 4.15 -19.23 10.67
N TYR A 59 3.44 -20.24 10.19
CA TYR A 59 2.74 -21.21 11.04
C TYR A 59 3.51 -22.53 11.22
N ASN A 60 4.73 -22.63 10.66
CA ASN A 60 5.56 -23.84 10.67
C ASN A 60 4.82 -25.10 10.19
N LEU A 61 4.00 -24.99 9.14
CA LEU A 61 3.27 -26.13 8.60
C LEU A 61 4.23 -27.22 8.09
N THR A 62 3.87 -28.47 8.33
CA THR A 62 4.59 -29.62 7.74
C THR A 62 4.13 -29.87 6.30
N SER A 63 4.89 -30.66 5.54
CA SER A 63 4.54 -31.02 4.17
C SER A 63 3.20 -31.75 4.07
N GLU A 64 2.85 -32.54 5.08
CA GLU A 64 1.56 -33.23 5.16
C GLU A 64 0.40 -32.25 5.36
N GLU A 65 0.57 -31.25 6.23
CA GLU A 65 -0.45 -30.22 6.47
C GLU A 65 -0.65 -29.33 5.25
N ILE A 66 0.43 -28.94 4.57
CA ILE A 66 0.38 -28.21 3.29
C ILE A 66 -0.41 -29.01 2.26
N ALA A 67 -0.15 -30.31 2.14
CA ALA A 67 -0.84 -31.19 1.19
C ALA A 67 -2.35 -31.31 1.46
N ILE A 68 -2.77 -31.23 2.72
CA ILE A 68 -4.18 -31.15 3.10
C ILE A 68 -4.79 -29.80 2.69
N VAL A 69 -4.08 -28.69 2.92
CA VAL A 69 -4.53 -27.32 2.55
C VAL A 69 -4.65 -27.15 1.03
N GLU A 70 -3.70 -27.70 0.26
CA GLU A 70 -3.72 -27.68 -1.20
C GLU A 70 -4.70 -28.70 -1.81
N GLY A 71 -5.30 -29.57 -0.98
CA GLY A 71 -6.23 -30.61 -1.42
C GLY A 71 -5.59 -31.72 -2.26
N THR A 72 -4.26 -31.85 -2.21
CA THR A 72 -3.51 -32.92 -2.89
C THR A 72 -3.68 -34.26 -2.17
N ILE A 73 -3.89 -34.23 -0.86
CA ILE A 73 -4.33 -35.37 -0.06
C ILE A 73 -5.79 -35.13 0.35
N LYS A 74 -6.65 -36.11 0.05
CA LYS A 74 -8.03 -36.14 0.54
C LYS A 74 -8.09 -37.02 1.79
N CYS A 75 -8.76 -36.52 2.82
CA CYS A 75 -9.12 -37.26 4.02
C CYS A 75 -10.14 -38.37 3.71
#